data_AF-A0A662MEP9-F1
#
_entry.id   AF-A0A662MEP9-F1
#
_cell.length_a   1.000
_cell.length_b   1.000
_cell.length_c   1.000
_cell.angle_alpha   90.00
_cell.angle_beta   90.00
_cell.angle_gamma   90.00
#
_symmetry.space_group_name_H-M   'P 1'
#
loop_
_entity.id
_entity.type
_entity.pdbx_description
1 polymer ?
#
loop_
_entity_poly.entity_id
_entity_poly.type
_entity_poly.pdbx_seq_one_letter_code
_entity_poly.pdbx_strand_id
1 'polypeptide(L)'
;MIRSVKSPRRLDTDSIAENIVAMELLRRYPKENIYYWKGRGEVDFVVVDGDEKQLIQVCWDMKDSGTGKREIKALMEAEEELGSSSKLILSMEGTEMEEGIENSSLWMWLLGGCGKGP
;
A
#
# COMPACT_ATOMS: atom_id res chain seq x y z
N MET A 1 -3.72 18.93 -10.02
CA MET A 1 -3.06 17.66 -9.67
C MET A 1 -2.86 17.66 -8.16
N ILE A 2 -3.61 16.83 -7.43
CA ILE A 2 -3.67 16.89 -5.97
C ILE A 2 -2.31 16.44 -5.41
N ARG A 3 -1.56 17.39 -4.84
CA ARG A 3 -0.49 17.09 -3.89
C ARG A 3 -1.15 17.03 -2.52
N SER A 4 -1.64 15.86 -2.12
CA SER A 4 -2.09 15.68 -0.74
C SER A 4 -0.85 15.66 0.16
N VAL A 5 -0.78 16.57 1.13
CA VAL A 5 0.24 16.53 2.18
C VAL A 5 -0.39 15.77 3.35
N LYS A 6 0.08 14.54 3.63
CA LYS A 6 -0.25 13.84 4.87
C LYS A 6 0.26 14.68 6.05
N SER A 7 -0.63 15.07 6.95
CA SER A 7 -0.28 15.79 8.18
C SER A 7 0.72 14.94 8.99
N PRO A 8 1.72 15.53 9.67
CA PRO A 8 2.59 14.77 10.57
C PRO A 8 1.73 14.07 11.64
N ARG A 9 1.57 12.75 11.52
CA ARG A 9 0.96 11.92 12.57
C ARG A 9 1.99 11.72 13.68
N ARG A 10 1.51 11.54 14.91
CA ARG A 10 2.34 11.16 16.06
C ARG A 10 3.08 9.87 15.68
N LEU A 11 4.39 9.77 15.94
CA LEU A 11 5.18 8.57 15.59
C LEU A 11 4.52 7.31 16.15
N ASP A 12 3.80 6.59 15.29
CA ASP A 12 3.27 5.26 15.50
C ASP A 12 3.95 4.30 14.52
N THR A 13 3.82 3.01 14.80
CA THR A 13 4.50 1.96 14.03
C THR A 13 4.05 1.91 12.58
N ASP A 14 2.80 2.30 12.30
CA ASP A 14 2.25 2.46 10.95
C ASP A 14 3.00 3.54 10.16
N SER A 15 3.21 4.72 10.77
CA SER A 15 3.98 5.81 10.14
C SER A 15 5.42 5.39 9.81
N ILE A 16 6.03 4.54 10.63
CA ILE A 16 7.39 4.01 10.37
C ILE A 16 7.35 3.04 9.18
N ALA A 17 6.40 2.11 9.15
CA ALA A 17 6.23 1.17 8.06
C ALA A 17 5.93 1.88 6.73
N GLU A 18 5.02 2.86 6.73
CA GLU A 18 4.71 3.71 5.57
C GLU A 18 5.98 4.38 5.02
N ASN A 19 6.82 4.97 5.89
CA ASN A 19 8.05 5.63 5.47
C ASN A 19 9.08 4.65 4.89
N ILE A 20 9.20 3.44 5.47
CA ILE A 20 10.08 2.40 4.93
C ILE A 20 9.63 2.01 3.51
N VAL A 21 8.33 1.79 3.32
CA VAL A 21 7.75 1.47 2.02
C VAL A 21 7.95 2.63 1.04
N ALA A 22 7.71 3.88 1.45
CA ALA A 22 7.93 5.05 0.61
C ALA A 22 9.38 5.15 0.10
N MET A 23 10.35 4.93 0.98
CA MET A 23 11.77 4.94 0.63
C MET A 23 12.13 3.82 -0.36
N GLU A 24 11.58 2.63 -0.14
CA GLU A 24 11.80 1.51 -1.05
C GLU A 24 11.14 1.72 -2.41
N LEU A 25 9.93 2.29 -2.46
CA LEU A 25 9.28 2.66 -3.71
C LEU A 25 10.09 3.70 -4.48
N LEU A 26 10.63 4.72 -3.81
CA LEU A 26 11.52 5.71 -4.42
C LEU A 26 12.85 5.11 -4.91
N ARG A 27 13.26 3.94 -4.39
CA ARG A 27 14.41 3.19 -4.89
C ARG A 27 14.08 2.38 -6.14
N ARG A 28 12.84 1.89 -6.26
CA ARG A 28 12.38 1.01 -7.36
C ARG A 28 11.82 1.79 -8.54
N TYR A 29 11.19 2.94 -8.30
CA TYR A 29 10.42 3.69 -9.30
C TYR A 29 10.81 5.17 -9.34
N PRO A 30 10.65 5.83 -10.50
CA PRO A 30 10.67 7.29 -10.57
C PRO A 30 9.65 7.91 -9.61
N LYS A 31 9.98 9.05 -9.02
CA LYS A 31 9.11 9.72 -8.04
C LYS A 31 7.75 10.10 -8.63
N GLU A 32 7.73 10.46 -9.90
CA GLU A 32 6.52 10.77 -10.67
C GLU A 32 5.59 9.59 -10.89
N ASN A 33 6.02 8.37 -10.57
CA ASN A 33 5.19 7.17 -10.66
C ASN A 33 4.51 6.83 -9.33
N ILE A 34 4.82 7.55 -8.24
CA ILE A 34 4.36 7.23 -6.90
C ILE A 34 3.38 8.31 -6.43
N TYR A 35 2.17 7.87 -6.10
CA TYR A 35 1.05 8.72 -5.70
C TYR A 35 0.44 8.23 -4.39
N TYR A 36 -0.41 9.08 -3.80
CA TYR A 36 -1.25 8.75 -2.66
C TYR A 36 -2.71 8.86 -3.11
N TRP A 37 -3.59 7.96 -2.66
CA TRP A 37 -5.01 8.05 -2.97
C TRP A 37 -5.85 8.27 -1.72
N LYS A 38 -6.86 9.14 -1.84
CA LYS A 38 -7.75 9.51 -0.74
C LYS A 38 -9.17 9.71 -1.25
N GLY A 39 -10.07 8.84 -0.80
CA GLY A 39 -11.52 8.93 -0.98
C GLY A 39 -12.23 8.94 0.37
N ARG A 40 -13.20 8.03 0.57
CA ARG A 40 -13.77 7.76 1.92
C ARG A 40 -12.78 7.02 2.81
N GLY A 41 -11.93 6.20 2.20
CA GLY A 41 -10.73 5.62 2.79
C GLY A 41 -9.45 6.30 2.29
N GLU A 42 -8.31 5.77 2.70
CA GLU A 42 -7.00 6.18 2.22
C GLU A 42 -6.28 4.92 1.73
N VAL A 43 -5.59 5.02 0.59
CA VAL A 43 -4.63 4.01 0.14
C VAL A 43 -3.25 4.65 0.19
N ASP A 44 -2.32 4.01 0.89
CA ASP A 44 -1.02 4.62 1.20
C ASP A 44 -0.21 4.93 -0.05
N PHE A 45 -0.17 4.02 -1.03
CA PHE A 45 0.54 4.27 -2.27
C PHE A 45 -0.24 3.75 -3.49
N VAL A 46 -0.14 4.52 -4.57
CA VAL A 46 -0.50 4.09 -5.91
C VAL A 46 0.74 4.23 -6.78
N VAL A 47 1.23 3.11 -7.29
CA VAL A 47 2.35 3.06 -8.23
C VAL A 47 1.80 2.90 -9.64
N VAL A 48 2.23 3.77 -10.55
CA VAL A 48 1.84 3.74 -11.97
C VAL A 48 3.09 3.54 -12.81
N ASP A 49 3.23 2.39 -13.46
CA ASP A 49 4.35 2.07 -14.34
C ASP A 49 3.83 1.67 -15.73
N GLY A 50 3.90 2.63 -16.66
CA GLY A 50 3.22 2.51 -17.96
C GLY A 50 1.70 2.40 -17.78
N ASP A 51 1.12 1.31 -18.28
CA ASP A 51 -0.31 1.01 -18.14
C ASP A 51 -0.64 0.21 -16.87
N GLU A 52 0.38 -0.29 -16.15
CA GLU A 52 0.19 -1.05 -14.92
C GLU A 52 -0.01 -0.12 -13.73
N LYS A 53 -1.01 -0.44 -12.89
CA LYS A 53 -1.27 0.23 -11.62
C LYS A 53 -1.22 -0.76 -10.48
N GLN A 54 -0.56 -0.37 -9.40
CA GLN A 54 -0.53 -1.13 -8.15
C GLN A 54 -0.99 -0.25 -6.99
N LEU A 55 -2.00 -0.72 -6.26
CA LEU A 55 -2.48 -0.14 -5.02
C LEU A 55 -1.78 -0.86 -3.87
N ILE A 56 -1.08 -0.11 -3.02
CA ILE A 56 -0.31 -0.67 -1.91
C ILE A 56 -0.84 -0.05 -0.61
N GLN A 57 -1.33 -0.91 0.26
CA GLN A 57 -1.76 -0.54 1.61
C GLN A 57 -0.74 -1.05 2.63
N VAL A 58 -0.34 -0.20 3.57
CA VAL A 58 0.67 -0.53 4.58
C VAL A 58 0.01 -0.51 5.95
N CYS A 59 0.20 -1.58 6.71
CA CYS A 59 -0.37 -1.69 8.05
C CYS A 59 0.61 -2.43 8.97
N TRP A 60 0.83 -1.97 10.20
CA TRP A 60 1.72 -2.68 11.11
C TRP A 60 1.12 -4.01 11.55
N ASP A 61 -0.15 -4.00 11.96
CA ASP A 61 -0.87 -5.17 12.45
C ASP A 61 -2.32 -5.22 11.92
N MET A 62 -2.66 -6.31 11.24
CA MET A 62 -4.00 -6.58 10.70
C MET A 62 -4.95 -7.22 11.74
N LYS A 63 -4.46 -7.58 12.93
CA LYS A 63 -5.22 -8.36 13.94
C LYS A 63 -6.38 -7.60 14.58
N ASP A 64 -6.44 -6.27 14.46
CA ASP A 64 -7.68 -5.57 14.78
C ASP A 64 -8.70 -5.80 13.66
N SER A 65 -9.65 -6.71 13.92
CA SER A 65 -10.71 -7.11 12.98
C SER A 65 -11.52 -5.94 12.37
N GLY A 66 -11.50 -4.76 13.00
CA GLY A 66 -12.10 -3.54 12.45
C GLY A 66 -11.21 -2.82 11.44
N THR A 67 -9.89 -2.96 11.55
CA THR A 67 -8.87 -2.32 10.70
C THR A 67 -8.79 -3.04 9.35
N GLY A 68 -8.62 -4.36 9.32
CA GLY A 68 -8.47 -5.11 8.06
C GLY A 68 -9.62 -4.87 7.07
N LYS A 69 -10.87 -4.87 7.53
CA LYS A 69 -12.05 -4.58 6.69
C LYS A 69 -12.06 -3.16 6.13
N ARG A 70 -11.49 -2.19 6.84
CA ARG A 70 -11.38 -0.81 6.35
C ARG A 70 -10.30 -0.69 5.29
N GLU A 71 -9.16 -1.34 5.49
CA GLU A 71 -8.05 -1.37 4.54
C GLU A 71 -8.48 -1.96 3.19
N ILE A 72 -9.12 -3.13 3.23
CA ILE A 72 -9.65 -3.80 2.02
C ILE A 72 -10.69 -2.93 1.32
N LYS A 73 -11.59 -2.31 2.07
CA LYS A 73 -12.62 -1.43 1.50
C LYS A 73 -11.99 -0.20 0.81
N ALA A 74 -10.93 0.36 1.38
CA ALA A 74 -10.21 1.48 0.76
C ALA A 74 -9.55 1.06 -0.56
N LEU A 75 -8.92 -0.13 -0.61
CA LEU A 75 -8.35 -0.68 -1.84
C LEU A 75 -9.41 -0.90 -2.93
N MET A 76 -10.55 -1.48 -2.59
CA MET A 76 -11.65 -1.70 -3.54
C MET A 76 -12.23 -0.40 -4.07
N GLU A 77 -12.41 0.61 -3.21
CA GLU A 77 -12.89 1.93 -3.62
C GLU A 77 -11.91 2.64 -4.55
N ALA A 78 -10.61 2.55 -4.26
CA ALA A 78 -9.57 3.09 -5.12
C ALA A 78 -9.52 2.38 -6.48
N GLU A 79 -9.66 1.06 -6.51
CA GLU A 79 -9.71 0.29 -7.77
C GLU A 79 -10.93 0.66 -8.61
N GLU A 80 -12.10 0.84 -8.00
CA GLU A 80 -13.32 1.27 -8.70
C GLU A 80 -13.13 2.63 -9.40
N GLU A 81 -12.42 3.57 -8.75
CA GLU A 81 -12.14 4.89 -9.31
C GLU A 81 -11.02 4.88 -10.36
N LEU A 82 -9.95 4.11 -10.10
CA LEU A 82 -8.71 4.15 -10.89
C LEU A 82 -8.68 3.10 -12.02
N GLY A 83 -9.60 2.14 -12.01
CA GLY A 83 -9.65 1.01 -12.92
C GLY A 83 -8.74 -0.15 -12.51
N SER A 84 -8.60 -1.13 -13.41
CA SER A 84 -7.87 -2.38 -13.19
C SER A 84 -6.49 -2.14 -12.55
N SER A 85 -6.30 -2.66 -11.35
CA SER A 85 -5.06 -2.51 -10.59
C SER A 85 -4.74 -3.76 -9.77
N SER A 86 -3.46 -4.08 -9.66
CA SER A 86 -3.02 -5.07 -8.68
C SER A 86 -3.10 -4.44 -7.29
N LYS A 87 -3.44 -5.26 -6.28
CA LYS A 87 -3.62 -4.81 -4.89
C LYS A 87 -2.66 -5.57 -4.01
N LEU A 88 -1.92 -4.86 -3.18
CA LEU A 88 -0.93 -5.40 -2.27
C LEU A 88 -1.15 -4.83 -0.87
N ILE A 89 -1.22 -5.70 0.13
CA ILE A 89 -1.16 -5.33 1.54
C ILE A 89 0.21 -5.76 2.09
N LEU A 90 0.92 -4.79 2.67
CA LEU A 90 2.18 -5.02 3.38
C LEU A 90 1.94 -4.92 4.89
N SER A 91 2.29 -5.98 5.63
CA SER A 91 2.21 -5.99 7.10
C SER A 91 3.40 -6.65 7.77
N MET A 92 3.61 -6.48 9.08
CA MET A 92 4.80 -7.04 9.73
C MET A 92 4.86 -8.57 9.67
N GLU A 93 3.74 -9.24 9.94
CA GLU A 93 3.68 -10.71 9.95
C GLU A 93 3.17 -11.29 8.61
N GLY A 94 2.56 -10.48 7.75
CA GLY A 94 1.69 -11.00 6.70
C GLY A 94 0.34 -11.46 7.29
N THR A 95 -0.71 -11.53 6.48
CA THR A 95 -2.02 -12.07 6.91
C THR A 95 -2.57 -13.05 5.87
N GLU A 96 -3.69 -13.68 6.22
CA GLU A 96 -4.43 -14.58 5.33
C GLU A 96 -4.80 -13.88 4.01
N MET A 97 -4.75 -14.65 2.93
CA MET A 97 -5.04 -14.17 1.58
C MET A 97 -6.53 -13.85 1.45
N GLU A 98 -6.84 -12.64 0.97
CA GLU A 98 -8.15 -12.35 0.39
C GLU A 98 -8.07 -12.51 -1.13
N GLU A 99 -9.14 -13.03 -1.73
CA GLU A 99 -9.19 -13.30 -3.16
C GLU A 99 -9.01 -11.99 -3.95
N GLY A 100 -7.98 -11.94 -4.81
CA GLY A 100 -7.65 -10.77 -5.61
C GLY A 100 -6.81 -9.70 -4.92
N ILE A 101 -6.35 -9.92 -3.68
CA ILE A 101 -5.41 -9.04 -2.97
C ILE A 101 -4.17 -9.84 -2.58
N GLU A 102 -3.01 -9.41 -3.06
CA GLU A 102 -1.74 -9.98 -2.63
C GLU A 102 -1.44 -9.53 -1.19
N ASN A 103 -0.99 -10.47 -0.35
CA ASN A 103 -0.56 -10.18 1.00
C ASN A 103 0.89 -10.61 1.18
N SER A 104 1.73 -9.70 1.68
CA SER A 104 3.13 -10.00 1.95
C SER A 104 3.59 -9.38 3.26
N SER A 105 4.46 -10.11 3.96
CA SER A 105 5.16 -9.55 5.10
C SER A 105 6.14 -8.47 4.62
N LEU A 106 6.17 -7.30 5.26
CA LEU A 106 6.99 -6.16 4.87
C LEU A 106 8.47 -6.53 4.72
N TRP A 107 9.01 -7.29 5.67
CA TRP A 107 10.41 -7.74 5.63
C TRP A 107 10.69 -8.68 4.46
N MET A 108 9.74 -9.54 4.09
CA MET A 108 9.90 -10.44 2.94
C MET A 108 9.91 -9.63 1.64
N TRP A 109 8.99 -8.68 1.49
CA TRP A 109 8.90 -7.80 0.34
C TRP A 109 10.15 -6.90 0.17
N LEU A 110 10.73 -6.42 1.27
CA LEU A 110 11.98 -5.65 1.26
C LEU A 110 13.18 -6.48 0.79
N LEU A 111 13.19 -7.78 1.06
CA LEU A 111 14.25 -8.71 0.66
C LEU A 111 14.08 -9.25 -0.77
N GLY A 112 12.99 -8.91 -1.46
CA GLY A 112 12.67 -9.45 -2.80
C GLY A 112 12.02 -10.83 -2.77
N GLY A 113 11.34 -11.20 -1.67
CA GLY A 113 10.52 -12.40 -1.59
C GLY A 113 9.05 -12.10 -1.88
N CYS A 114 8.45 -12.87 -2.81
CA CYS A 114 7.05 -12.91 -3.28
C CYS A 114 6.40 -11.55 -3.65
N GLY A 115 5.88 -11.47 -4.88
CA GLY A 115 5.19 -10.28 -5.39
C GLY A 115 6.12 -9.32 -6.14
N LYS A 116 6.69 -9.79 -7.24
CA LYS A 116 7.61 -9.07 -8.15
C LYS A 116 8.67 -8.20 -7.44
N GLY A 117 9.81 -8.81 -7.18
CA GLY A 117 11.07 -8.08 -7.10
C GLY A 117 12.20 -9.05 -6.80
N PRO A 118 13.28 -9.14 -7.59
CA PRO A 118 13.56 -8.50 -8.89
C PRO A 118 12.74 -9.06 -10.07
#